data_AF-A0A2U3P3S4-F1
#
_entry.id   AF-A0A2U3P3S4-F1
#
_cell.length_a   1.000
_cell.length_b   1.000
_cell.length_c   1.000
_cell.angle_alpha   90.00
_cell.angle_beta   90.00
_cell.angle_gamma   90.00
#
_symmetry.space_group_name_H-M   'P 1'
#
loop_
_entity.id
_entity.type
_entity.pdbx_description
1 polymer ?
#
loop_
_entity_poly.entity_id
_entity_poly.type
_entity_poly.pdbx_seq_one_letter_code
_entity_poly.pdbx_strand_id
1 'polypeptide(L)'
;MSDETPTTEEPQQPQAPHIKILKGRPTDAELAALVVVLGSAGAALPAPQQESTRWGLPVDRLRYAISNYQRITLQERVHMHR
;
A
#
# COMPACT_ATOMS: atom_id res chain seq x y z
N MET A 1 -7.45 3.29 44.66
CA MET A 1 -7.73 1.87 44.34
C MET A 1 -8.11 1.84 42.88
N SER A 2 -7.18 1.41 42.02
CA SER A 2 -7.38 1.31 40.58
C SER A 2 -8.17 0.04 40.30
N ASP A 3 -9.33 0.18 39.67
CA ASP A 3 -10.07 -0.94 39.11
C ASP A 3 -9.51 -1.17 37.70
N GLU A 4 -8.65 -2.18 37.56
CA GLU A 4 -8.13 -2.64 36.29
C GLU A 4 -9.08 -3.73 35.79
N THR A 5 -9.95 -3.40 34.84
CA THR A 5 -10.78 -4.39 34.15
C THR A 5 -9.86 -5.32 33.36
N PRO A 6 -9.88 -6.65 33.60
CA PRO A 6 -9.07 -7.57 32.84
C PRO A 6 -9.57 -7.57 31.39
N THR A 7 -8.74 -7.08 30.47
CA THR A 7 -8.93 -7.34 29.04
C THR A 7 -8.64 -8.81 28.83
N THR A 8 -9.68 -9.63 28.80
CA THR A 8 -9.60 -11.02 28.38
C THR A 8 -9.18 -11.04 26.92
N GLU A 9 -7.89 -11.26 26.66
CA GLU A 9 -7.37 -11.58 25.35
C GLU A 9 -7.94 -12.94 24.92
N GLU A 10 -9.03 -12.93 24.15
CA GLU A 10 -9.45 -14.12 23.43
C GLU A 10 -8.31 -14.52 22.47
N PRO A 11 -7.92 -15.80 22.43
CA PRO A 11 -6.90 -16.26 21.51
C PRO A 11 -7.38 -16.01 20.08
N GLN A 12 -6.67 -15.14 19.35
CA GLN A 12 -6.90 -14.91 17.92
C GLN A 12 -6.80 -16.25 17.18
N GLN A 13 -7.96 -16.85 16.88
CA GLN A 13 -8.01 -18.04 16.04
C GLN A 13 -7.36 -17.72 14.70
N PRO A 14 -6.53 -18.63 14.14
CA PRO A 14 -5.98 -18.46 12.81
C PRO A 14 -7.12 -18.22 11.82
N GLN A 15 -7.19 -17.02 11.24
CA GLN A 15 -8.22 -16.69 10.25
C GLN A 15 -8.06 -17.64 9.07
N ALA A 16 -9.08 -18.45 8.81
CA ALA A 16 -9.06 -19.37 7.67
C ALA A 16 -8.92 -18.56 6.37
N PRO A 17 -8.14 -19.05 5.38
CA PRO A 17 -7.98 -18.36 4.11
C PRO A 17 -9.34 -18.20 3.41
N HIS A 18 -9.75 -16.96 3.16
CA HIS A 18 -11.04 -16.65 2.53
C HIS A 18 -11.06 -16.91 1.01
N ILE A 19 -9.89 -17.19 0.41
CA ILE A 19 -9.76 -17.43 -1.04
C ILE A 19 -9.32 -18.88 -1.26
N LYS A 20 -10.08 -19.61 -2.08
CA LYS A 20 -9.79 -20.99 -2.48
C LYS A 20 -9.36 -21.04 -3.94
N ILE A 21 -8.17 -21.61 -4.20
CA ILE A 21 -7.70 -21.88 -5.56
C ILE A 21 -8.40 -23.15 -6.06
N LEU A 22 -9.24 -23.00 -7.08
CA LEU A 22 -9.99 -24.13 -7.67
C LEU A 22 -9.17 -24.88 -8.72
N LYS A 23 -8.37 -24.16 -9.51
CA LYS A 23 -7.49 -24.71 -10.55
C LYS A 23 -6.12 -24.06 -10.42
N GLY A 24 -5.17 -24.81 -9.88
CA GLY A 24 -3.76 -24.41 -9.82
C GLY A 24 -2.95 -25.18 -10.85
N ARG A 25 -1.88 -24.57 -11.38
CA ARG A 25 -1.00 -25.09 -12.45
C ARG A 25 -1.59 -24.93 -13.86
N PRO A 26 -1.59 -23.71 -14.41
CA PRO A 26 -1.85 -23.55 -15.83
C PRO A 26 -0.80 -24.30 -16.66
N THR A 27 -1.20 -24.76 -17.84
CA THR A 27 -0.27 -25.29 -18.84
C THR A 27 0.55 -24.17 -19.48
N ASP A 28 1.70 -24.50 -20.06
CA ASP A 28 2.55 -23.54 -20.77
C ASP A 28 1.79 -22.83 -21.91
N ALA A 29 0.86 -23.54 -22.55
CA ALA A 29 -0.01 -22.98 -23.59
C ALA A 29 -1.01 -21.94 -23.03
N GLU A 30 -1.62 -22.21 -21.89
CA GLU A 30 -2.52 -21.25 -21.21
C GLU A 30 -1.76 -20.00 -20.76
N LEU A 31 -0.53 -20.16 -20.26
CA LEU A 31 0.35 -19.03 -19.91
C LEU A 31 0.74 -18.20 -21.14
N ALA A 32 1.13 -18.86 -22.24
CA ALA A 32 1.48 -18.18 -23.49
C ALA A 32 0.29 -17.37 -24.02
N ALA A 33 -0.92 -17.95 -24.01
CA ALA A 33 -2.13 -17.26 -24.42
C ALA A 33 -2.40 -15.99 -23.57
N LEU A 34 -2.24 -16.08 -22.24
CA LEU A 34 -2.40 -14.94 -21.35
C LEU A 34 -1.40 -13.81 -21.67
N VAL A 35 -0.12 -14.17 -21.85
CA VAL A 35 0.95 -13.21 -22.17
C VAL A 35 0.70 -12.53 -23.51
N VAL A 36 0.27 -13.29 -24.53
CA VAL A 36 -0.06 -12.74 -25.86
C VAL A 36 -1.20 -11.73 -25.76
N VAL A 37 -2.29 -12.07 -25.07
CA VAL A 37 -3.43 -11.17 -24.89
C VAL A 37 -3.00 -9.90 -24.15
N LEU A 38 -2.28 -10.02 -23.03
CA LEU A 38 -1.85 -8.88 -22.23
C LEU A 38 -0.83 -8.01 -22.97
N GLY A 39 0.10 -8.62 -23.70
CA GLY A 39 1.07 -7.92 -24.53
C GLY A 39 0.42 -7.19 -25.72
N SER A 40 -0.62 -7.78 -26.31
CA SER A 40 -1.38 -7.12 -27.39
C SER A 40 -2.19 -5.93 -26.89
N ALA A 41 -2.73 -6.00 -25.66
CA ALA A 41 -3.42 -4.89 -25.02
C ALA A 41 -2.47 -3.81 -24.48
N GLY A 42 -1.23 -4.19 -24.16
CA GLY A 42 -0.21 -3.33 -23.55
C GLY A 42 0.65 -2.53 -24.53
N ALA A 43 0.38 -2.57 -25.84
CA ALA A 43 1.00 -1.66 -26.81
C ALA A 43 0.53 -0.22 -26.53
N ALA A 44 1.12 0.39 -25.50
CA ALA A 44 0.67 1.64 -24.94
C ALA A 44 0.97 2.80 -25.89
N LEU A 45 -0.06 3.60 -26.16
CA LEU A 45 0.11 4.99 -26.54
C LEU A 45 1.02 5.68 -25.52
N PRO A 46 1.79 6.72 -25.92
CA PRO A 46 2.65 7.45 -25.00
C PRO A 46 1.88 7.78 -23.72
N ALA A 47 2.49 7.50 -22.57
CA ALA A 47 1.85 7.68 -21.28
C ALA A 47 1.22 9.08 -21.22
N PRO A 48 -0.06 9.21 -20.82
CA PRO A 48 -0.68 10.52 -20.68
C PRO A 48 0.16 11.34 -19.71
N GLN A 49 0.25 12.65 -19.94
CA GLN A 49 0.90 13.57 -19.01
C GLN A 49 0.41 13.28 -17.60
N GLN A 50 1.34 13.04 -16.68
CA GLN A 50 0.99 12.73 -15.29
C GLN A 50 0.08 13.82 -14.76
N GLU A 51 -1.14 13.43 -14.40
CA GLU A 51 -2.12 14.31 -13.80
C GLU A 51 -1.51 14.89 -12.52
N SER A 52 -1.75 16.18 -12.25
CA SER A 52 -1.26 16.85 -11.04
C SER A 52 -2.01 16.35 -9.80
N THR A 53 -1.92 15.06 -9.52
CA THR A 53 -2.48 14.45 -8.33
C THR A 53 -1.51 14.68 -7.17
N ARG A 54 -2.05 14.98 -6.00
CA ARG A 54 -1.25 15.08 -4.78
C ARG A 54 -0.91 13.71 -4.17
N TRP A 55 -1.27 12.61 -4.83
CA TRP A 55 -0.99 11.27 -4.33
C TRP A 55 0.45 10.87 -4.64
N GLY A 56 1.19 10.49 -3.61
CA GLY A 56 2.58 10.02 -3.77
C GLY A 56 3.59 11.16 -3.83
N LEU A 57 3.21 12.36 -3.35
CA LEU A 57 4.16 13.44 -3.14
C LEU A 57 5.25 12.96 -2.17
N PRO A 58 6.50 13.45 -2.29
CA PRO A 58 7.55 13.10 -1.33
C PRO A 58 7.14 13.36 0.13
N VAL A 59 6.29 14.37 0.38
CA VAL A 59 5.72 14.67 1.71
C VAL A 59 4.80 13.58 2.24
N ASP A 60 4.12 12.82 1.38
CA ASP A 60 3.27 11.70 1.81
C ASP A 60 4.11 10.50 2.29
N ARG A 61 5.34 10.36 1.78
CA ARG A 61 6.31 9.40 2.32
C ARG A 61 6.84 9.81 3.69
N LEU A 62 6.62 11.06 4.08
CA LEU A 62 7.02 11.66 5.35
C LEU A 62 5.88 11.68 6.37
N ARG A 63 4.88 10.78 6.29
CA ARG A 63 3.88 10.61 7.37
C ARG A 63 4.60 10.22 8.67
N TYR A 64 5.06 11.21 9.41
CA TYR A 64 5.64 11.05 10.73
C TYR A 64 4.52 10.80 11.72
N ALA A 65 4.72 9.86 12.64
CA ALA A 65 3.84 9.73 13.79
C ALA A 65 3.73 11.10 14.49
N ILE A 66 2.52 11.49 14.91
CA ILE A 66 2.23 12.77 15.58
C ILE A 66 3.15 13.01 16.79
N SER A 67 3.68 11.94 17.40
CA SER A 67 4.64 11.98 18.50
C SER A 67 6.04 12.49 18.14
N ASN A 68 6.39 12.66 16.86
CA ASN A 68 7.72 13.10 16.43
C ASN A 68 7.79 14.63 16.24
N TYR A 69 7.53 15.37 17.34
CA TYR A 69 7.53 16.84 17.37
C TYR A 69 8.88 17.47 16.99
N GLN A 70 9.99 16.77 17.26
CA GLN A 70 11.33 17.24 16.88
C GLN A 70 11.47 17.44 15.37
N ARG A 71 10.89 16.55 14.56
CA ARG A 71 10.98 16.62 13.10
C ARG A 71 10.00 17.60 12.49
N ILE A 72 8.80 17.74 13.06
CA ILE A 72 7.83 18.80 12.70
C ILE A 72 8.47 20.18 12.89
N THR A 73 9.15 20.38 14.03
CA THR A 73 9.78 21.66 14.36
C THR A 73 10.92 22.02 13.39
N LEU A 74 11.73 21.04 13.00
CA LEU A 74 12.82 21.25 12.04
C LEU A 74 12.28 21.56 10.63
N GLN A 75 11.20 20.90 10.22
CA GLN A 75 10.57 21.15 8.92
C GLN A 75 9.92 22.54 8.85
N GLU A 76 9.26 22.98 9.92
CA GLU A 76 8.68 24.32 10.03
C GLU A 76 9.77 25.41 9.93
N ARG A 77 10.89 25.22 10.64
CA ARG A 77 12.03 26.14 10.58
C ARG A 77 12.63 26.29 9.17
N VAL A 78 12.68 25.20 8.40
CA VAL A 78 13.18 25.23 7.01
C VAL A 78 12.22 26.01 6.10
N HIS A 79 10.90 25.90 6.30
CA HIS A 79 9.92 26.67 5.53
C HIS A 79 9.91 28.16 5.89
N MET A 80 10.18 28.51 7.15
CA MET A 80 10.28 29.89 7.62
C MET A 80 11.57 30.60 7.18
N HIS A 81 12.54 29.86 6.63
CA HIS A 81 13.81 30.40 6.11
C HIS A 81 13.84 30.53 4.58
N ARG A 82 12.68 30.48 3.94
CA ARG A 82 12.49 30.80 2.51
C ARG A 82 11.47 31.91 2.36
#